data_AF-A0A821ZR27-F1
#
_entry.id   AF-A0A821ZR27-F1
#
_cell.length_a   1.000
_cell.length_b   1.000
_cell.length_c   1.000
_cell.angle_alpha   90.00
_cell.angle_beta   90.00
_cell.angle_gamma   90.00
#
_symmetry.space_group_name_H-M   'P 1'
#
loop_
_entity.id
_entity.type
_entity.pdbx_description
1 polymer ?
#
loop_
_entity_poly.entity_id
_entity_poly.type
_entity_poly.pdbx_seq_one_letter_code
_entity_poly.pdbx_strand_id
1 'polypeptide(L)'
;MEQSQLTIMAYLNHSYTDGHTNFLDDTTKPHGITYALKPETGMVLIFQHDLFHEGETVSTGKKYIMRSDVMYKRILIEPMSTKEHEARELLAQAEQFEDQSNYGEASKCYRKAYKLWPELEKEFGK
;
A
#
# COMPACT_ATOMS: atom_id res chain seq x y z
N MET A 1 17.97 -0.76 1.36
CA MET A 1 17.84 0.71 1.38
C MET A 1 16.37 1.05 1.51
N GLU A 2 16.02 2.08 2.26
CA GLU A 2 14.64 2.60 2.32
C GLU A 2 14.46 3.67 1.24
N GLN A 3 13.26 3.78 0.66
CA GLN A 3 12.95 4.76 -0.37
C GLN A 3 11.53 5.31 -0.19
N SER A 4 11.35 6.62 -0.36
CA SER A 4 10.02 7.21 -0.41
C SER A 4 9.31 6.79 -1.70
N GLN A 5 8.10 6.24 -1.57
CA GLN A 5 7.23 5.95 -2.72
C GLN A 5 5.97 6.82 -2.70
N LEU A 6 5.58 7.34 -1.54
CA LEU A 6 4.42 8.22 -1.40
C LEU A 6 4.83 9.49 -0.65
N THR A 7 4.35 10.63 -1.15
CA THR A 7 4.37 11.91 -0.42
C THR A 7 3.03 12.09 0.29
N ILE A 8 3.07 12.54 1.54
CA ILE A 8 1.91 12.96 2.33
C ILE A 8 2.00 14.47 2.54
N MET A 9 0.95 15.22 2.18
CA MET A 9 0.83 16.66 2.41
C MET A 9 -0.43 16.96 3.21
N ALA A 10 -0.29 17.64 4.34
CA ALA A 10 -1.40 18.15 5.14
C ALA A 10 -1.49 19.68 5.02
N TYR A 11 -2.68 20.20 4.73
CA TYR A 11 -2.93 21.64 4.58
C TYR A 11 -3.47 22.22 5.88
N LEU A 12 -2.77 23.19 6.47
CA LEU A 12 -2.99 23.61 7.86
C LEU A 12 -3.86 24.87 8.00
N ASN A 13 -4.16 25.57 6.90
CA ASN A 13 -4.97 26.79 6.91
C ASN A 13 -5.66 27.06 5.56
N HIS A 14 -6.52 28.09 5.52
CA HIS A 14 -7.28 28.52 4.35
C HIS A 14 -7.28 30.05 4.13
N SER A 15 -6.56 30.82 4.97
CA SER A 15 -6.50 32.28 4.88
C SER A 15 -5.50 32.75 3.80
N TYR A 16 -5.65 32.26 2.58
CA TYR A 16 -4.86 32.64 1.40
C TYR A 16 -5.68 32.48 0.11
N THR A 17 -5.22 33.09 -0.98
CA THR A 17 -5.78 32.89 -2.33
C THR A 17 -4.78 32.19 -3.25
N ASP A 18 -5.32 31.46 -4.22
CA ASP A 18 -4.57 30.56 -5.11
C ASP A 18 -3.79 29.50 -4.30
N GLY A 19 -2.60 29.12 -4.74
CA GLY A 19 -1.79 28.15 -4.03
C GLY A 19 -2.33 26.73 -4.15
N HIS A 20 -2.82 26.34 -5.33
CA HIS A 20 -3.10 24.94 -5.65
C HIS A 20 -1.84 24.06 -5.51
N THR A 21 -2.05 22.77 -5.37
CA THR A 21 -1.00 21.77 -5.66
C THR A 21 -1.26 21.26 -7.07
N ASN A 22 -0.36 21.59 -7.99
CA ASN A 22 -0.50 21.25 -9.40
C ASN A 22 0.24 19.94 -9.67
N PHE A 23 -0.39 19.06 -10.44
CA PHE A 23 0.23 17.90 -11.06
C PHE A 23 0.43 18.20 -12.54
N LEU A 24 1.57 17.75 -13.06
CA LEU A 24 2.06 18.16 -14.37
C LEU A 24 2.22 16.95 -15.29
N ASP A 25 2.10 17.21 -16.60
CA ASP A 25 2.52 16.26 -17.64
C ASP A 25 4.04 16.32 -17.79
N ASP A 26 4.72 15.23 -17.47
CA ASP A 26 6.18 15.11 -17.58
C ASP A 26 6.65 14.82 -19.02
N THR A 27 5.73 14.53 -19.94
CA THR A 27 6.02 14.19 -21.33
C THR A 27 6.11 15.41 -22.25
N THR A 28 5.54 16.56 -21.85
CA THR A 28 5.51 17.80 -22.65
C THR A 28 6.50 18.84 -22.17
N LYS A 29 6.94 19.74 -23.06
CA LYS A 29 7.69 20.95 -22.70
C LYS A 29 7.10 22.18 -23.41
N PRO A 30 6.63 23.21 -22.68
CA PRO A 30 6.56 23.29 -21.22
C PRO A 30 5.63 22.22 -20.62
N HIS A 31 5.86 21.88 -19.35
CA HIS A 31 5.02 20.94 -18.62
C HIS A 31 3.63 21.55 -18.45
N GLY A 32 2.59 20.89 -18.97
CA GLY A 32 1.20 21.32 -18.81
C GLY A 32 0.65 20.86 -17.46
N ILE A 33 -0.23 21.67 -16.85
CA ILE A 33 -0.97 21.24 -15.64
C ILE A 33 -2.05 20.23 -16.07
N THR A 34 -1.97 19.01 -15.56
CA THR A 34 -2.96 17.95 -15.78
C THR A 34 -4.06 17.97 -14.72
N TYR A 35 -3.72 18.39 -13.51
CA TYR A 35 -4.67 18.54 -12.41
C TYR A 35 -4.21 19.61 -11.42
N ALA A 36 -5.13 20.48 -10.97
CA ALA A 36 -4.87 21.51 -9.97
C ALA A 36 -5.74 21.23 -8.73
N LEU A 37 -5.13 20.75 -7.65
CA LEU A 37 -5.82 20.49 -6.40
C LEU A 37 -5.96 21.78 -5.59
N LYS A 38 -7.20 22.18 -5.30
CA LYS A 38 -7.48 23.27 -4.38
C LYS A 38 -7.44 22.76 -2.93
N PRO A 39 -6.49 23.21 -2.11
CA PRO A 39 -6.37 22.74 -0.73
C PRO A 39 -7.49 23.27 0.17
N GLU A 40 -7.95 22.44 1.10
CA GLU A 40 -8.82 22.82 2.21
C GLU A 40 -8.11 22.60 3.55
N THR A 41 -8.44 23.40 4.57
CA THR A 41 -7.84 23.21 5.91
C THR A 41 -8.20 21.84 6.47
N GLY A 42 -7.21 21.09 6.93
CA GLY A 42 -7.37 19.73 7.45
C GLY A 42 -7.34 18.64 6.37
N MET A 43 -7.32 19.00 5.09
CA MET A 43 -7.18 18.03 4.00
C MET A 43 -5.78 17.41 4.02
N VAL A 44 -5.72 16.09 3.78
CA VAL A 44 -4.49 15.34 3.55
C VAL A 44 -4.49 14.82 2.12
N LEU A 45 -3.46 15.18 1.37
CA LEU A 45 -3.18 14.70 0.02
C LEU A 45 -2.08 13.64 0.09
N ILE A 46 -2.32 12.48 -0.52
CA ILE A 46 -1.35 11.39 -0.64
C ILE A 46 -1.20 11.07 -2.13
N PHE A 47 0.03 11.02 -2.62
CA PHE A 47 0.32 10.78 -4.04
C PHE A 47 1.68 10.09 -4.21
N GLN A 48 1.89 9.45 -5.37
CA GLN A 48 3.17 8.82 -5.71
C GLN A 48 4.28 9.87 -5.72
N HIS A 49 5.41 9.56 -5.09
CA HIS A 49 6.49 10.52 -4.86
C HIS A 49 7.13 11.01 -6.18
N ASP A 50 7.09 10.20 -7.24
CA ASP A 50 7.67 10.48 -8.55
C ASP A 50 6.74 11.23 -9.51
N LEU A 51 5.47 11.47 -9.15
CA LEU A 51 4.59 12.32 -9.96
C LEU A 51 5.14 13.74 -10.01
N PHE A 52 5.22 14.30 -11.22
CA PHE A 52 5.60 15.70 -11.39
C PHE A 52 4.54 16.61 -10.78
N HIS A 53 4.97 17.45 -9.84
CA HIS A 53 4.09 18.34 -9.11
C HIS A 53 4.80 19.63 -8.69
N GLU A 54 4.01 20.68 -8.46
CA GLU A 54 4.48 21.95 -7.95
C GLU A 54 3.44 22.59 -7.02
N GLY A 55 3.89 23.55 -6.21
CA GLY A 55 2.99 24.46 -5.51
C GLY A 55 2.76 25.69 -6.37
N GLU A 56 1.50 26.00 -6.66
CA GLU A 56 1.13 27.27 -7.30
C GLU A 56 1.51 28.44 -6.37
N THR A 57 1.87 29.57 -6.97
CA THR A 57 2.13 30.81 -6.24
C THR A 57 0.90 31.21 -5.42
N VAL A 58 1.14 31.58 -4.16
CA VAL A 58 0.11 32.18 -3.30
C VAL A 58 0.05 33.68 -3.60
N SER A 59 -1.08 34.15 -4.11
CA SER A 59 -1.23 35.57 -4.45
C SER A 59 -1.43 36.47 -3.23
N THR A 60 -2.14 35.98 -2.19
CA THR A 60 -2.37 36.73 -0.94
C THR A 60 -2.34 35.82 0.28
N GLY A 61 -1.92 36.35 1.43
CA GLY A 61 -1.85 35.59 2.68
C GLY A 61 -0.61 34.70 2.77
N LYS A 62 -0.71 33.61 3.54
CA LYS A 62 0.34 32.59 3.69
C LYS A 62 -0.29 31.21 3.73
N LYS A 63 0.24 30.28 2.94
CA LYS A 63 -0.15 28.85 2.95
C LYS A 63 0.79 28.08 3.89
N TYR A 64 0.23 27.40 4.88
CA TYR A 64 0.95 26.52 5.80
C TYR A 64 0.66 25.06 5.44
N ILE A 65 1.73 24.28 5.25
CA ILE A 65 1.65 22.86 4.94
C ILE A 65 2.61 22.06 5.82
N MET A 66 2.27 20.80 6.11
CA MET A 66 3.24 19.80 6.52
C MET A 66 3.42 18.80 5.38
N ARG A 67 4.66 18.47 5.06
CA ARG A 67 5.00 17.40 4.13
C ARG A 67 5.74 16.31 4.90
N SER A 68 5.37 15.06 4.61
CA SER A 68 6.09 13.88 5.03
C SER A 68 6.16 12.88 3.88
N ASP A 69 6.92 11.82 4.07
CA ASP A 69 7.18 10.77 3.09
C ASP A 69 6.92 9.41 3.72
N VAL A 70 6.34 8.48 2.96
CA VAL A 70 6.22 7.08 3.39
C VAL A 70 7.44 6.32 2.88
N MET A 71 8.31 5.94 3.80
CA MET A 71 9.53 5.20 3.50
C MET A 71 9.24 3.70 3.40
N TYR A 72 9.48 3.14 2.23
CA TYR A 72 9.35 1.71 1.97
C TYR A 72 10.71 1.03 2.04
N LYS A 73 10.75 -0.10 2.73
CA LYS A 73 11.87 -1.03 2.70
C LYS A 73 11.47 -2.23 1.86
N ARG A 74 12.20 -2.50 0.80
CA ARG A 74 12.01 -3.75 0.05
C ARG A 74 12.35 -4.93 0.97
N ILE A 75 11.34 -5.74 1.27
CA ILE A 75 11.53 -7.04 1.91
C ILE A 75 11.74 -8.04 0.79
N LEU A 76 12.91 -8.68 0.78
CA LEU A 76 13.08 -9.89 -0.03
C LEU A 76 12.30 -10.98 0.70
N ILE A 77 11.08 -11.23 0.22
CA ILE A 77 10.37 -12.45 0.62
C ILE A 77 11.12 -13.55 -0.10
N GLU A 78 11.83 -14.39 0.64
CA GLU A 78 12.33 -15.65 0.10
C GLU A 78 11.12 -16.35 -0.54
N PRO A 79 11.16 -16.67 -1.84
CA PRO A 79 10.02 -17.32 -2.49
C PRO A 79 9.68 -18.57 -1.68
N MET A 80 8.39 -18.70 -1.33
CA MET A 80 7.91 -19.87 -0.60
C MET A 80 8.42 -21.13 -1.29
N SER A 81 8.98 -22.04 -0.52
CA SER A 81 9.46 -23.30 -1.10
C SER A 81 8.29 -24.05 -1.75
N THR A 82 8.56 -24.90 -2.74
CA THR A 82 7.50 -25.72 -3.36
C THR A 82 6.71 -26.51 -2.31
N LYS A 83 7.39 -27.01 -1.27
CA LYS A 83 6.76 -27.71 -0.15
C LYS A 83 5.85 -26.81 0.68
N GLU A 84 6.26 -25.57 0.95
CA GLU A 84 5.41 -24.61 1.64
C GLU A 84 4.17 -24.26 0.81
N HIS A 85 4.34 -24.06 -0.51
CA HIS A 85 3.23 -23.75 -1.41
C HIS A 85 2.19 -24.88 -1.43
N GLU A 86 2.63 -26.11 -1.70
CA GLU A 86 1.77 -27.31 -1.68
C GLU A 86 1.10 -27.51 -0.31
N ALA A 87 1.81 -27.24 0.79
CA ALA A 87 1.25 -27.39 2.12
C ALA A 87 0.16 -26.34 2.42
N ARG A 88 0.33 -25.09 1.95
CA ARG A 88 -0.69 -24.04 2.07
C ARG A 88 -1.92 -24.33 1.21
N GLU A 89 -1.75 -24.91 0.02
CA GLU A 89 -2.88 -25.37 -0.80
C GLU A 89 -3.66 -26.49 -0.11
N LEU A 90 -2.97 -27.46 0.49
CA LEU A 90 -3.61 -28.52 1.28
C LEU A 90 -4.35 -27.95 2.50
N LEU A 91 -3.82 -26.90 3.13
CA LEU A 91 -4.48 -26.21 4.24
C LEU A 91 -5.79 -25.55 3.77
N ALA A 92 -5.75 -24.82 2.66
CA ALA A 92 -6.95 -24.21 2.08
C ALA A 92 -8.01 -25.25 1.66
N GLN A 93 -7.58 -26.41 1.12
CA GLN A 93 -8.48 -27.52 0.84
C GLN A 93 -9.11 -28.11 2.12
N ALA A 94 -8.35 -28.15 3.22
CA ALA A 94 -8.86 -28.64 4.49
C ALA A 94 -9.99 -27.73 5.02
N GLU A 95 -9.79 -26.42 4.98
CA GLU A 95 -10.80 -25.43 5.36
C GLU A 95 -12.08 -25.57 4.53
N GLN A 96 -11.95 -25.74 3.21
CA GLN A 96 -13.10 -26.00 2.33
C GLN A 96 -13.87 -27.28 2.70
N PHE A 97 -13.16 -28.34 3.11
CA PHE A 97 -13.82 -29.57 3.57
C PHE A 97 -14.49 -29.37 4.93
N GLU A 98 -13.95 -28.56 5.84
CA GLU A 98 -14.62 -28.21 7.10
C GLU A 98 -15.91 -27.41 6.88
N ASP A 99 -15.89 -26.42 5.97
CA ASP A 99 -17.07 -25.66 5.56
C ASP A 99 -18.19 -26.56 5.02
N GLN A 100 -17.79 -27.65 4.36
CA GLN A 100 -18.69 -28.69 3.85
C GLN A 100 -19.04 -29.76 4.90
N SER A 101 -18.64 -29.59 6.16
CA SER A 101 -18.79 -30.57 7.24
C SER A 101 -18.17 -31.94 6.94
N ASN A 102 -17.23 -32.01 5.99
CA ASN A 102 -16.48 -33.21 5.62
C ASN A 102 -15.16 -33.28 6.42
N TYR A 103 -15.30 -33.43 7.74
CA TYR A 103 -14.16 -33.40 8.68
C TYR A 103 -13.15 -34.53 8.45
N GLY A 104 -13.57 -35.64 7.83
CA GLY A 104 -12.70 -36.77 7.51
C GLY A 104 -11.67 -36.44 6.43
N GLU A 105 -12.09 -35.78 5.34
CA GLU A 105 -11.17 -35.30 4.30
C GLU A 105 -10.37 -34.10 4.78
N ALA A 106 -10.97 -33.18 5.55
CA ALA A 106 -10.27 -32.06 6.16
C ALA A 106 -9.07 -32.55 7.01
N SER A 107 -9.30 -33.51 7.90
CA SER A 107 -8.25 -34.12 8.75
C SER A 107 -7.12 -34.74 7.94
N LYS A 108 -7.39 -35.32 6.77
CA LYS A 108 -6.35 -35.88 5.89
C LYS A 108 -5.52 -34.77 5.26
N CYS A 109 -6.15 -33.68 4.82
CA CYS A 109 -5.48 -32.53 4.24
C CYS A 109 -4.59 -31.82 5.28
N TYR A 110 -5.09 -31.56 6.50
CA TYR A 110 -4.28 -31.00 7.59
C TYR A 110 -3.03 -31.84 7.88
N ARG A 111 -3.20 -33.16 8.05
CA ARG A 111 -2.06 -34.06 8.33
C ARG A 111 -1.01 -34.02 7.21
N LYS A 112 -1.45 -33.96 5.95
CA LYS A 112 -0.52 -33.86 4.80
C LYS A 112 0.18 -32.51 4.78
N ALA A 113 -0.55 -31.41 4.98
CA ALA A 113 -0.02 -30.06 5.03
C ALA A 113 1.08 -29.91 6.09
N TYR A 114 0.78 -30.27 7.35
CA TYR A 114 1.74 -30.15 8.46
C TYR A 114 2.92 -31.11 8.32
N LYS A 115 2.74 -32.29 7.74
CA LYS A 115 3.87 -33.18 7.43
C LYS A 115 4.78 -32.59 6.35
N LEU A 116 4.21 -31.92 5.35
CA LEU A 116 4.93 -31.38 4.21
C LEU A 116 5.69 -30.09 4.57
N TRP A 117 5.07 -29.24 5.39
CA TRP A 117 5.67 -28.01 5.92
C TRP A 117 5.26 -27.80 7.39
N PRO A 118 6.04 -28.31 8.36
CA PRO A 118 5.69 -28.28 9.78
C PRO A 118 5.53 -26.88 10.40
N GLU A 119 6.12 -25.85 9.79
CA GLU A 119 5.96 -24.47 10.28
C GLU A 119 4.50 -23.99 10.20
N LEU A 120 3.66 -24.54 9.31
CA LEU A 120 2.22 -24.24 9.29
C LEU A 120 1.51 -24.68 10.56
N GLU A 121 1.95 -25.76 11.20
CA GLU A 121 1.36 -26.20 12.46
C GLU A 121 1.68 -25.22 13.59
N LYS A 122 2.81 -24.51 13.53
CA LYS A 122 3.12 -23.45 14.49
C LYS A 122 2.38 -22.15 14.19
N GLU A 123 2.16 -21.84 12.90
CA GLU A 123 1.42 -20.64 12.47
C GLU A 123 -0.10 -20.76 12.72
N PHE A 124 -0.67 -21.95 12.52
CA PHE A 124 -2.12 -22.16 12.47
C PHE A 124 -2.63 -23.31 13.33
N GLY A 125 -1.75 -24.14 13.91
CA GLY A 125 -2.15 -25.16 14.88
C GLY A 125 -2.61 -24.49 16.16
N LYS A 126 -3.88 -24.70 16.51
CA LYS A 126 -4.48 -24.22 17.75
C LYS A 126 -3.94 -24.99 18.95
#